data_AF-A0A498KTP4-F1
#
_entry.id   AF-A0A498KTP4-F1
#
_cell.length_a   1.000
_cell.length_b   1.000
_cell.length_c   1.000
_cell.angle_alpha   90.00
_cell.angle_beta   90.00
_cell.angle_gamma   90.00
#
_symmetry.space_group_name_H-M   'P 1'
#
loop_
_entity.id
_entity.type
_entity.pdbx_description
1 polymer ?
#
loop_
_entity_poly.entity_id
_entity_poly.type
_entity_poly.pdbx_seq_one_letter_code
_entity_poly.pdbx_strand_id
1 'polypeptide(L)' 'MTNDEDRDAILDQLPPEKLLSATNPELIRAGIQCMYSLTTVKEYVAYENTHQNRAAILGQLRLRASELRQQD' A
#
# COMPACT_ATOMS: atom_id res chain seq x y z
N MET A 1 -5.04 -22.87 3.76
CA MET A 1 -4.73 -21.61 4.47
C MET A 1 -3.28 -21.26 4.13
N THR A 2 -3.04 -20.53 3.03
CA THR A 2 -1.65 -20.18 2.63
C THR A 2 -1.55 -18.98 1.67
N ASN A 3 -2.63 -18.21 1.45
CA ASN A 3 -2.62 -17.15 0.43
C ASN A 3 -2.36 -15.74 0.98
N ASP A 4 -2.61 -15.48 2.27
CA ASP A 4 -2.36 -14.16 2.87
C ASP A 4 -0.88 -13.96 3.21
N GLU A 5 -0.22 -14.97 3.80
CA GLU A 5 1.20 -14.87 4.17
C GLU A 5 2.13 -14.70 2.96
N ASP A 6 1.82 -15.36 1.83
CA ASP A 6 2.61 -15.23 0.59
C ASP A 6 2.49 -13.83 -0.02
N ARG A 7 1.31 -13.19 0.11
CA ARG A 7 1.06 -11.85 -0.42
C ARG A 7 1.70 -10.77 0.44
N ASP A 8 1.65 -10.90 1.76
CA ASP A 8 2.38 -10.01 2.67
C ASP A 8 3.89 -10.17 2.47
N ALA A 9 4.41 -11.39 2.23
CA ALA A 9 5.83 -11.60 1.91
C ALA A 9 6.29 -10.94 0.59
N ILE A 10 5.40 -10.80 -0.40
CA ILE A 10 5.68 -10.06 -1.64
C ILE A 10 5.76 -8.54 -1.36
N LEU A 11 4.88 -8.03 -0.50
CA LEU A 11 4.92 -6.62 -0.10
C LEU A 11 6.08 -6.28 0.82
N ASP A 12 6.52 -7.20 1.67
CA ASP A 12 7.76 -7.06 2.45
C ASP A 12 8.98 -6.90 1.53
N GLN A 13 8.95 -7.53 0.34
CA GLN A 13 9.99 -7.36 -0.68
C GLN A 13 9.84 -6.07 -1.51
N LEU A 14 8.71 -5.39 -1.38
CA LEU A 14 8.35 -4.16 -2.06
C LEU A 14 8.11 -3.06 -1.03
N PRO A 15 9.15 -2.47 -0.42
CA PRO A 15 8.99 -1.39 0.56
C PRO A 15 8.41 -0.11 -0.08
N PRO A 16 7.92 0.85 0.74
CA PRO A 16 7.30 2.08 0.27
C PRO A 16 8.13 2.83 -0.77
N GLU A 17 9.45 2.94 -0.55
CA GLU A 17 10.39 3.57 -1.47
C GLU A 17 10.40 2.95 -2.87
N LYS A 18 10.30 1.62 -2.98
CA LYS A 18 10.31 0.93 -4.27
C LYS A 18 8.99 1.12 -4.99
N LEU A 19 7.86 0.80 -4.34
CA LEU A 19 6.56 0.90 -5.00
C LEU A 19 6.23 2.36 -5.35
N LEU A 20 6.45 3.30 -4.44
CA LEU A 20 6.05 4.71 -4.61
C LEU A 20 7.00 5.52 -5.50
N SER A 21 8.19 4.98 -5.83
CA SER A 21 9.09 5.52 -6.85
C SER A 21 8.61 5.27 -8.29
N ALA A 22 7.66 4.35 -8.49
CA ALA A 22 7.21 4.00 -9.82
C ALA A 22 6.55 5.20 -10.52
N THR A 23 6.96 5.47 -11.75
CA THR A 23 6.36 6.55 -12.56
C THR A 23 4.97 6.17 -13.08
N ASN A 24 4.69 4.87 -13.18
CA ASN A 24 3.40 4.37 -13.67
C ASN A 24 2.37 4.33 -12.52
N PRO A 25 1.31 5.17 -12.57
CA PRO A 25 0.29 5.21 -11.52
C PRO A 25 -0.49 3.89 -11.39
N GLU A 26 -0.63 3.11 -12.46
CA GLU A 26 -1.33 1.81 -12.39
C GLU A 26 -0.54 0.77 -11.60
N LEU A 27 0.80 0.81 -11.65
CA LEU A 27 1.64 -0.08 -10.83
C LEU A 27 1.53 0.27 -9.35
N ILE A 28 1.51 1.56 -9.01
CA ILE A 28 1.28 2.01 -7.63
C ILE A 28 -0.09 1.55 -7.15
N ARG A 29 -1.13 1.78 -7.96
CA ARG A 29 -2.50 1.38 -7.63
C ARG A 29 -2.61 -0.12 -7.41
N ALA A 30 -2.05 -0.94 -8.31
CA ALA A 30 -2.04 -2.39 -8.17
C ALA A 30 -1.33 -2.84 -6.88
N GLY A 31 -0.16 -2.27 -6.58
CA GLY A 31 0.56 -2.56 -5.34
C GLY A 31 -0.22 -2.19 -4.08
N ILE A 32 -0.93 -1.05 -4.08
CA ILE A 32 -1.83 -0.66 -2.98
C ILE A 32 -2.97 -1.66 -2.81
N GLN A 33 -3.58 -2.12 -3.90
CA GLN A 33 -4.67 -3.11 -3.85
C GLN A 33 -4.22 -4.47 -3.31
N CYS A 34 -2.95 -4.81 -3.48
CA CYS A 34 -2.34 -6.01 -2.92
C CYS A 34 -1.99 -5.87 -1.43
N MET A 35 -2.28 -4.76 -0.75
CA MET A 35 -2.06 -4.64 0.71
C MET A 35 -3.17 -5.34 1.48
N TYR A 36 -2.84 -6.30 2.34
CA TYR A 36 -3.80 -7.05 3.15
C TYR A 36 -3.77 -6.68 4.64
N SER A 37 -2.77 -5.90 5.08
CA SER A 37 -2.64 -5.44 6.46
C SER A 37 -2.77 -3.93 6.60
N LEU A 38 -3.54 -3.50 7.62
CA LEU A 38 -3.62 -2.09 8.03
C LEU A 38 -2.27 -1.53 8.47
N THR A 39 -1.37 -2.37 8.98
CA THR A 39 -0.02 -1.95 9.38
C THR A 39 0.78 -1.53 8.16
N THR A 40 0.79 -2.36 7.11
CA THR A 40 1.48 -2.05 5.84
C THR A 40 0.94 -0.76 5.22
N VAL A 41 -0.39 -0.59 5.17
CA VAL A 41 -0.97 0.65 4.62
C VAL A 41 -0.52 1.89 5.41
N LYS A 42 -0.40 1.81 6.74
CA LYS A 42 0.06 2.93 7.58
C LYS A 42 1.51 3.31 7.30
N GLU A 43 2.40 2.34 7.10
CA GLU A 43 3.81 2.58 6.76
C GLU A 43 3.93 3.34 5.45
N TYR A 44 3.16 2.92 4.45
CA TYR A 44 3.08 3.58 3.16
C TYR A 44 2.53 5.01 3.25
N VAL A 45 1.52 5.24 4.09
CA VAL A 45 1.00 6.59 4.36
C VAL A 45 2.07 7.46 5.01
N ALA A 46 2.80 6.95 6.01
CA ALA A 46 3.85 7.70 6.69
C ALA A 46 4.99 8.07 5.74
N TYR A 47 5.41 7.12 4.90
CA TYR A 47 6.40 7.39 3.87
C TYR A 47 5.92 8.45 2.87
N GLU A 48 4.73 8.30 2.29
CA GLU A 48 4.24 9.25 1.29
C GLU A 48 4.09 10.66 1.87
N ASN A 49 3.61 10.81 3.11
CA ASN A 49 3.50 12.12 3.78
C ASN A 49 4.85 12.82 3.97
N THR A 50 5.95 12.08 4.15
CA THR A 50 7.28 12.64 4.41
C THR A 50 8.12 12.89 3.14
N HIS A 51 7.70 12.32 2.00
CA HIS A 51 8.47 12.37 0.75
C HIS A 51 7.84 13.27 -0.30
N GLN A 52 6.80 12.80 -1.00
CA GLN A 52 6.19 13.52 -2.13
C GLN A 52 4.82 14.13 -1.78
N ASN A 53 4.17 13.64 -0.71
CA ASN A 53 2.88 14.09 -0.21
C ASN A 53 1.81 14.21 -1.31
N ARG A 54 1.74 13.22 -2.21
CA ARG A 54 0.80 13.21 -3.33
C ARG A 54 -0.60 12.88 -2.82
N ALA A 55 -1.49 13.86 -2.91
CA ALA A 55 -2.88 13.72 -2.47
C ALA A 55 -3.62 12.53 -3.10
N ALA A 56 -3.36 12.23 -4.38
CA ALA A 56 -3.97 11.10 -5.08
C ALA A 56 -3.56 9.74 -4.47
N ILE A 57 -2.27 9.55 -4.20
CA ILE A 57 -1.73 8.32 -3.60
C ILE A 57 -2.23 8.17 -2.17
N LEU A 58 -2.19 9.25 -1.38
CA LEU A 58 -2.75 9.25 -0.02
C LEU A 58 -4.24 8.95 0.00
N GLY A 59 -5.00 9.41 -1.01
CA GLY A 59 -6.40 9.05 -1.19
C GLY A 59 -6.61 7.56 -1.42
N GLN A 60 -5.80 6.95 -2.30
CA GLN A 60 -5.85 5.51 -2.58
C GLN A 60 -5.48 4.68 -1.34
N LEU A 61 -4.44 5.05 -0.60
CA LEU A 61 -4.04 4.37 0.64
C LEU A 61 -5.14 4.46 1.71
N ARG A 62 -5.79 5.62 1.88
CA ARG A 62 -6.91 5.77 2.82
C ARG A 62 -8.12 4.95 2.41
N LEU A 63 -8.42 4.88 1.11
CA LEU A 63 -9.48 4.02 0.60
C LEU A 63 -9.18 2.55 0.94
N ARG A 64 -7.97 2.09 0.65
CA ARG A 64 -7.56 0.71 0.97
C ARG A 64 -7.64 0.41 2.46
N ALA A 65 -7.17 1.31 3.32
CA ALA A 65 -7.33 1.17 4.77
C ALA A 65 -8.80 1.09 5.21
N SER A 66 -9.70 1.76 4.51
CA SER A 66 -11.13 1.74 4.82
C SER A 66 -11.78 0.42 4.39
N GLU A 67 -11.36 -0.14 3.25
CA GLU A 67 -11.78 -1.47 2.79
C GLU A 67 -11.36 -2.55 3.78
N LEU A 68 -10.09 -2.56 4.21
CA LEU A 68 -9.57 -3.56 5.15
C LEU A 68 -10.34 -3.56 6.48
N ARG A 69 -10.66 -2.38 7.03
CA ARG A 69 -11.48 -2.27 8.25
C ARG A 69 -12.92 -2.77 8.12
N GLN A 70 -13.44 -2.88 6.90
CA GLN A 70 -14.77 -3.45 6.65
C GLN A 70 -14.71 -4.98 6.44
N GLN A 71 -13.50 -5.52 6.22
CA GLN A 71 -13.26 -6.94 6.01
C GLN A 71 -12.84 -7.67 7.30
N ASP A 72 -12.30 -6.95 8.28
CA ASP A 72 -12.16 -7.37 9.70
C ASP A 72 -13.53 -7.47 10.41
#